data_AF-N6Y0X5-F1
#
_entry.id   AF-N6Y0X5-F1
#
_cell.length_a   1.000
_cell.length_b   1.000
_cell.length_c   1.000
_cell.angle_alpha   90.00
_cell.angle_beta   90.00
_cell.angle_gamma   90.00
#
_symmetry.space_group_name_H-M   'P 1'
#
loop_
_entity.id
_entity.type
_entity.pdbx_description
1 polymer ?
#
loop_
_entity_poly.entity_id
_entity_poly.type
_entity_poly.pdbx_seq_one_letter_code
_entity_poly.pdbx_strand_id
1 'polypeptide(L)'
;ATSGGGGGLGDLLGGLLGGGATGSAGTRSGGGNAGMAILATIAMAALKNWTDGRRAQAAMAPDTAGFAAPELESMTAPATEELVVRAMISAAKADGEVSEDEIQRIVGRVGADGLSEEEKQFLIAELRRPLDLAALVAEVPNEMVAAEIYAASLLAIQLDTPAEAAYLRQLAQALRLDGATLSRLHEITGATAI
;
A
#
# COMPACT_ATOMS: atom_id res chain seq x y z
N ALA A 1 -7.76 61.34 -9.43
CA ALA A 1 -8.03 59.93 -9.12
C ALA A 1 -8.78 59.35 -10.31
N THR A 2 -8.44 58.23 -10.94
CA THR A 2 -7.87 56.99 -10.43
C THR A 2 -6.95 56.33 -11.48
N SER A 3 -5.99 55.55 -10.98
CA SER A 3 -4.95 54.79 -11.66
C SER A 3 -5.45 53.47 -12.26
N GLY A 4 -5.06 53.17 -13.51
CA GLY A 4 -5.21 51.86 -14.15
C GLY A 4 -4.13 50.89 -13.64
N GLY A 5 -4.59 49.78 -13.06
CA GLY A 5 -3.79 48.79 -12.34
C GLY A 5 -3.22 47.68 -13.22
N GLY A 6 -2.08 47.17 -12.76
CA GLY A 6 -1.23 46.20 -13.43
C GLY A 6 -1.84 44.81 -13.56
N GLY A 7 -1.39 44.12 -14.61
CA GLY A 7 -1.54 42.68 -14.75
C GLY A 7 -0.71 41.94 -13.72
N GLY A 8 -1.30 40.90 -13.14
CA GLY A 8 -0.65 39.97 -12.22
C GLY A 8 -0.85 38.54 -12.70
N LEU A 9 0.19 37.73 -12.51
CA LEU A 9 0.25 36.30 -12.85
C LEU A 9 -0.73 35.41 -12.04
N GLY A 10 -1.75 36.00 -11.42
CA GLY A 10 -2.79 35.30 -10.65
C GLY A 10 -3.88 34.66 -11.51
N ASP A 11 -4.07 35.10 -12.75
CA ASP A 11 -5.14 34.58 -13.63
C ASP A 11 -4.89 33.15 -14.13
N LEU A 12 -3.64 32.67 -14.12
CA LEU A 12 -3.33 31.30 -14.55
C LEU A 12 -3.50 30.26 -13.42
N LEU A 13 -3.52 30.70 -12.15
CA LEU A 13 -3.86 29.85 -11.00
C LEU A 13 -5.36 29.84 -10.68
N GLY A 14 -6.12 30.82 -11.16
CA GLY A 14 -7.58 30.87 -11.00
C GLY A 14 -8.36 29.85 -11.84
N GLY A 15 -7.77 29.31 -12.90
CA GLY A 15 -8.43 28.32 -13.78
C GLY A 15 -8.43 26.89 -13.27
N LEU A 16 -7.63 26.55 -12.25
CA LEU A 16 -7.45 25.17 -11.81
C LEU A 16 -8.17 24.83 -10.48
N LEU A 17 -8.72 25.81 -9.76
CA LEU A 17 -9.04 25.63 -8.33
C LEU A 17 -10.45 26.04 -7.86
N GLY A 18 -11.41 26.40 -8.71
CA GLY A 18 -12.78 26.41 -8.19
C GLY A 18 -13.86 27.09 -9.02
N GLY A 19 -14.88 26.30 -9.33
CA GLY A 19 -16.27 26.77 -9.38
C GLY A 19 -16.95 26.67 -10.74
N GLY A 20 -17.68 25.57 -10.96
CA GLY A 20 -18.61 25.46 -12.09
C GLY A 20 -19.22 24.08 -12.22
N ALA A 21 -20.26 23.81 -11.43
CA ALA A 21 -21.06 22.60 -11.50
C ALA A 21 -21.72 22.42 -12.89
N THR A 22 -21.40 21.34 -13.59
CA THR A 22 -22.35 20.65 -14.48
C THR A 22 -22.14 19.15 -14.31
N GLY A 23 -23.23 18.44 -14.04
CA GLY A 23 -23.20 17.02 -13.73
C GLY A 23 -22.61 16.18 -14.87
N SER A 24 -21.76 15.24 -14.51
CA SER A 24 -21.65 13.97 -15.24
C SER A 24 -21.53 12.85 -14.23
N ALA A 25 -22.62 12.10 -14.12
CA ALA A 25 -22.58 10.75 -13.60
C ALA A 25 -21.62 9.93 -14.47
N GLY A 26 -20.76 9.16 -13.81
CA GLY A 26 -20.06 7.98 -14.32
C GLY A 26 -19.60 8.02 -15.78
N THR A 27 -18.32 8.28 -16.02
CA THR A 27 -17.62 7.68 -17.15
C THR A 27 -16.17 7.41 -16.75
N ARG A 28 -15.89 6.13 -16.47
CA ARG A 28 -14.55 5.57 -16.54
C ARG A 28 -14.11 5.65 -18.01
N SER A 29 -13.28 6.63 -18.33
CA SER A 29 -12.54 6.79 -19.59
C SER A 29 -11.54 7.91 -19.32
N GLY A 30 -10.23 7.79 -19.39
CA GLY A 30 -9.36 6.79 -19.97
C GLY A 30 -8.03 7.52 -20.21
N GLY A 31 -6.90 6.86 -19.93
CA GLY A 31 -5.57 7.31 -20.39
C GLY A 31 -4.81 8.22 -19.43
N GLY A 32 -3.85 7.63 -18.71
CA GLY A 32 -2.65 8.31 -18.23
C GLY A 32 -2.68 8.80 -16.78
N ASN A 33 -2.00 8.06 -15.91
CA ASN A 33 -1.22 8.56 -14.76
C ASN A 33 -1.97 9.12 -13.53
N ALA A 34 -3.24 9.51 -13.61
CA ALA A 34 -3.93 10.17 -12.48
C ALA A 34 -4.63 9.23 -11.49
N GLY A 35 -5.20 8.10 -11.94
CA GLY A 35 -5.92 7.16 -11.06
C GLY A 35 -5.01 6.31 -10.14
N MET A 36 -3.72 6.23 -10.47
CA MET A 36 -2.80 5.22 -9.93
C MET A 36 -1.84 5.76 -8.86
N ALA A 37 -1.48 7.05 -8.93
CA ALA A 37 -0.82 7.72 -7.82
C ALA A 37 -1.70 7.76 -6.55
N ILE A 38 -3.02 7.77 -6.75
CA ILE A 38 -4.02 7.73 -5.68
C ILE A 38 -4.01 6.37 -4.96
N LEU A 39 -3.85 5.25 -5.68
CA LEU A 39 -3.74 3.93 -5.04
C LEU A 39 -2.55 3.88 -4.07
N ALA A 40 -1.40 4.40 -4.50
CA ALA A 40 -0.20 4.46 -3.67
C ALA A 40 -0.40 5.33 -2.42
N THR A 41 -1.10 6.47 -2.53
CA THR A 41 -1.37 7.33 -1.37
C THR A 41 -2.37 6.70 -0.41
N ILE A 42 -3.42 6.04 -0.93
CA ILE A 42 -4.41 5.33 -0.11
C ILE A 42 -3.75 4.15 0.62
N ALA A 43 -2.95 3.34 -0.08
CA ALA A 43 -2.17 2.25 0.52
C ALA A 43 -1.31 2.74 1.69
N MET A 44 -0.56 3.82 1.49
CA MET A 44 0.27 4.40 2.54
C MET A 44 -0.55 5.00 3.69
N ALA A 45 -1.72 5.60 3.41
CA ALA A 45 -2.62 6.10 4.44
C ALA A 45 -3.23 4.94 5.27
N ALA A 46 -3.59 3.83 4.63
CA ALA A 46 -4.11 2.64 5.28
C ALA A 46 -3.06 2.01 6.21
N LEU A 47 -1.81 1.89 5.77
CA LEU A 47 -0.70 1.41 6.58
C LEU A 47 -0.37 2.34 7.75
N LYS A 48 -0.36 3.67 7.54
CA LYS A 48 -0.13 4.64 8.62
C LYS A 48 -1.22 4.63 9.69
N ASN A 49 -2.47 4.42 9.29
CA ASN A 49 -3.60 4.41 10.21
C ASN A 49 -3.87 3.03 10.84
N TRP A 50 -3.18 1.98 10.38
CA TRP A 50 -3.29 0.62 10.91
C TRP A 50 -2.81 0.53 12.37
N THR A 51 -1.68 1.18 12.70
CA THR A 51 -1.13 1.19 14.07
C THR A 51 -2.03 1.86 15.10
N ASP A 52 -2.90 2.77 14.65
CA ASP A 52 -3.76 3.56 15.52
C ASP A 52 -5.20 3.01 15.60
N GLY A 53 -5.47 1.85 14.98
CA GLY A 53 -6.83 1.30 14.87
C GLY A 53 -7.78 2.16 14.03
N ARG A 54 -7.23 3.08 13.21
CA ARG A 54 -7.97 4.08 12.43
C ARG A 54 -7.99 3.77 10.94
N ARG A 55 -7.78 2.51 10.56
CA ARG A 55 -7.70 2.04 9.17
C ARG A 55 -8.93 2.43 8.33
N ALA A 56 -10.12 2.41 8.92
CA ALA A 56 -11.36 2.88 8.27
C ALA A 56 -11.32 4.36 7.84
N GLN A 57 -10.48 5.19 8.47
CA GLN A 57 -10.31 6.60 8.08
C GLN A 57 -9.46 6.75 6.81
N ALA A 58 -8.61 5.77 6.50
CA ALA A 58 -7.92 5.76 5.21
C ALA A 58 -8.88 5.48 4.04
N ALA A 59 -9.89 4.64 4.25
CA ALA A 59 -10.98 4.44 3.28
C ALA A 59 -11.83 5.72 3.11
N MET A 60 -11.88 6.60 4.12
CA MET A 60 -12.58 7.88 4.05
C MET A 60 -11.69 9.06 3.60
N ALA A 61 -10.47 8.81 3.12
CA ALA A 61 -9.58 9.86 2.66
C ALA A 61 -10.20 10.64 1.48
N PRO A 62 -9.96 11.97 1.37
CA PRO A 62 -10.55 12.79 0.31
C PRO A 62 -10.19 12.30 -1.11
N ASP A 63 -9.08 11.58 -1.25
CA ASP A 63 -8.60 11.03 -2.51
C ASP A 63 -9.27 9.68 -2.88
N THR A 64 -10.16 9.13 -2.05
CA THR A 64 -10.92 7.90 -2.39
C THR A 64 -12.13 8.17 -3.29
N ALA A 65 -12.38 9.45 -3.64
CA ALA A 65 -13.44 9.90 -4.52
C ALA A 65 -13.26 9.32 -5.95
N GLY A 66 -13.83 8.14 -6.18
CA GLY A 66 -13.71 7.42 -7.45
C GLY A 66 -13.74 5.90 -7.31
N PHE A 67 -13.51 5.38 -6.11
CA PHE A 67 -13.57 3.95 -5.81
C PHE A 67 -14.96 3.54 -5.29
N ALA A 68 -15.34 2.31 -5.57
CA ALA A 68 -16.61 1.76 -5.10
C ALA A 68 -16.52 1.44 -3.59
N ALA A 69 -17.64 1.61 -2.87
CA ALA A 69 -17.75 1.21 -1.46
C ALA A 69 -17.20 -0.20 -1.15
N PRO A 70 -17.52 -1.27 -1.91
CA PRO A 70 -16.96 -2.60 -1.64
C PRO A 70 -15.43 -2.68 -1.80
N GLU A 71 -14.82 -1.86 -2.66
CA GLU A 71 -13.35 -1.81 -2.82
C GLU A 71 -12.71 -1.21 -1.57
N LEU A 72 -13.31 -0.15 -1.01
CA LEU A 72 -12.88 0.48 0.24
C LEU A 72 -13.07 -0.44 1.45
N GLU A 73 -14.21 -1.11 1.55
CA GLU A 73 -14.53 -2.02 2.66
C GLU A 73 -13.51 -3.15 2.75
N SER A 74 -13.06 -3.67 1.60
CA SER A 74 -12.06 -4.74 1.54
C SER A 74 -10.72 -4.36 2.20
N MET A 75 -10.33 -3.07 2.20
CA MET A 75 -9.10 -2.64 2.86
C MET A 75 -9.16 -2.81 4.39
N THR A 76 -10.36 -2.74 4.95
CA THR A 76 -10.61 -2.83 6.39
C THR A 76 -11.08 -4.21 6.82
N ALA A 77 -11.16 -5.17 5.90
CA ALA A 77 -11.56 -6.53 6.22
C ALA A 77 -10.46 -7.21 7.06
N PRO A 78 -10.81 -7.99 8.11
CA PRO A 78 -9.83 -8.72 8.91
C PRO A 78 -8.91 -9.64 8.08
N ALA A 79 -9.46 -10.25 7.02
CA ALA A 79 -8.68 -11.08 6.09
C ALA A 79 -7.58 -10.27 5.37
N THR A 80 -7.82 -9.00 5.08
CA THR A 80 -6.83 -8.12 4.46
C THR A 80 -5.71 -7.76 5.45
N GLU A 81 -6.03 -7.59 6.73
CA GLU A 81 -5.02 -7.36 7.76
C GLU A 81 -4.07 -8.55 7.89
N GLU A 82 -4.63 -9.77 7.94
CA GLU A 82 -3.85 -11.00 7.92
C GLU A 82 -2.98 -11.09 6.65
N LEU A 83 -3.56 -10.78 5.49
CA LEU A 83 -2.87 -10.83 4.20
C LEU A 83 -1.71 -9.83 4.12
N VAL A 84 -1.87 -8.62 4.67
CA VAL A 84 -0.82 -7.60 4.77
C VAL A 84 0.32 -8.10 5.66
N VAL A 85 0.03 -8.68 6.83
CA VAL A 85 1.05 -9.23 7.72
C VAL A 85 1.81 -10.38 7.05
N ARG A 86 1.10 -11.29 6.36
CA ARG A 86 1.72 -12.37 5.59
C ARG A 86 2.62 -11.86 4.47
N ALA A 87 2.24 -10.78 3.81
CA ALA A 87 3.05 -10.12 2.79
C ALA A 87 4.35 -9.54 3.38
N MET A 88 4.26 -8.87 4.54
CA MET A 88 5.43 -8.37 5.26
C MET A 88 6.38 -9.49 5.67
N ILE A 89 5.85 -10.60 6.21
CA ILE A 89 6.63 -11.77 6.59
C ILE A 89 7.28 -12.40 5.35
N SER A 90 6.54 -12.54 4.25
CA SER A 90 7.07 -13.08 2.99
C SER A 90 8.19 -12.20 2.42
N ALA A 91 8.05 -10.88 2.54
CA ALA A 91 9.06 -9.93 2.11
C ALA A 91 10.33 -10.00 2.96
N ALA A 92 10.18 -10.11 4.29
CA ALA A 92 11.29 -10.31 5.21
C ALA A 92 12.02 -11.67 5.02
N LYS A 93 11.40 -12.61 4.30
CA LYS A 93 11.92 -13.94 3.98
C LYS A 93 12.42 -14.09 2.55
N ALA A 94 12.57 -12.99 1.83
CA ALA A 94 12.88 -13.04 0.41
C ALA A 94 14.23 -13.72 0.09
N ASP A 95 15.16 -13.75 1.05
CA ASP A 95 16.47 -14.40 0.96
C ASP A 95 16.43 -15.92 1.23
N GLY A 96 15.39 -16.42 1.89
CA GLY A 96 15.22 -17.84 2.14
C GLY A 96 14.35 -18.19 3.35
N GLU A 97 14.55 -19.40 3.85
CA GLU A 97 13.82 -19.88 5.02
C GLU A 97 14.40 -19.29 6.31
N VAL A 98 13.52 -18.86 7.19
CA VAL A 98 13.88 -18.43 8.54
C VAL A 98 14.27 -19.67 9.35
N SER A 99 15.48 -19.68 9.88
CA SER A 99 15.93 -20.80 10.74
C SER A 99 15.11 -20.87 12.04
N GLU A 100 14.97 -22.06 12.63
CA GLU A 100 14.25 -22.23 13.90
C GLU A 100 14.82 -21.34 15.03
N ASP A 101 16.14 -21.17 15.10
CA ASP A 101 16.78 -20.27 16.07
C ASP A 101 16.36 -18.81 15.86
N GLU A 102 16.20 -18.39 14.61
CA GLU A 102 15.76 -17.04 14.26
C GLU A 102 14.28 -16.82 14.59
N ILE A 103 13.43 -17.82 14.34
CA ILE A 103 12.03 -17.79 14.76
C ILE A 103 11.92 -17.60 16.28
N GLN A 104 12.66 -18.39 17.06
CA GLN A 104 12.66 -18.27 18.53
C GLN A 104 13.15 -16.88 18.98
N ARG A 105 14.15 -16.30 18.31
CA ARG A 105 14.64 -14.95 18.60
C ARG A 105 13.63 -13.85 18.23
N ILE A 106 12.89 -13.99 17.13
CA ILE A 106 11.85 -13.03 16.72
C ILE A 106 10.70 -13.09 17.72
N VAL A 107 10.16 -14.28 17.98
CA VAL A 107 9.06 -14.48 18.93
C VAL A 107 9.45 -14.05 20.34
N GLY A 108 10.66 -14.38 20.79
CA GLY A 108 11.16 -13.99 22.10
C GLY A 108 11.33 -12.47 22.27
N ARG A 109 11.68 -11.74 21.20
CA ARG A 109 11.73 -10.27 21.20
C ARG A 109 10.34 -9.64 21.24
N VAL A 110 9.39 -10.22 20.51
CA VAL A 110 8.01 -9.72 20.47
C VAL A 110 7.22 -10.05 21.75
N GLY A 111 7.56 -11.17 22.41
CA GLY A 111 6.92 -11.63 23.64
C GLY A 111 7.11 -10.72 24.86
N ALA A 112 7.95 -9.69 24.79
CA ALA A 112 8.11 -8.71 25.85
C ALA A 112 7.03 -7.61 25.86
N ASP A 113 6.43 -7.27 24.70
CA ASP A 113 5.75 -5.97 24.53
C ASP A 113 4.38 -5.97 23.79
N GLY A 114 3.69 -7.10 23.57
CA GLY A 114 2.22 -7.00 23.34
C GLY A 114 1.50 -7.87 22.31
N LEU A 115 2.04 -9.01 21.86
CA LEU A 115 1.21 -9.99 21.11
C LEU A 115 0.49 -10.96 22.06
N SER A 116 -0.76 -11.28 21.73
CA SER A 116 -1.51 -12.39 22.32
C SER A 116 -0.87 -13.74 21.96
N GLU A 117 -1.24 -14.81 22.67
CA GLU A 117 -0.73 -16.15 22.35
C GLU A 117 -1.19 -16.64 20.97
N GLU A 118 -2.38 -16.24 20.53
CA GLU A 118 -2.92 -16.54 19.21
C GLU A 118 -2.10 -15.84 18.10
N GLU A 119 -1.78 -14.56 18.29
CA GLU A 119 -0.96 -13.79 17.35
C GLU A 119 0.47 -14.33 17.25
N LYS A 120 1.04 -14.79 18.38
CA LYS A 120 2.34 -15.47 18.37
C LYS A 120 2.28 -16.78 17.58
N GLN A 121 1.25 -17.59 17.78
CA GLN A 121 1.09 -18.86 17.06
C GLN A 121 0.92 -18.62 15.56
N PHE A 122 0.14 -17.61 15.18
CA PHE A 122 0.01 -17.18 13.79
C PHE A 122 1.36 -16.76 13.20
N LEU A 123 2.10 -15.89 13.89
CA LEU A 123 3.42 -15.43 13.44
C LEU A 123 4.40 -16.61 13.26
N ILE A 124 4.45 -17.55 14.21
CA ILE A 124 5.29 -18.74 14.12
C ILE A 124 4.90 -19.61 12.92
N ALA A 125 3.60 -19.83 12.72
CA ALA A 125 3.11 -20.64 11.61
C ALA A 125 3.50 -20.04 10.26
N GLU A 126 3.37 -18.71 10.11
CA GLU A 126 3.72 -18.03 8.86
C GLU A 126 5.24 -17.95 8.63
N LEU A 127 6.02 -17.75 9.69
CA LEU A 127 7.49 -17.80 9.62
C LEU A 127 7.99 -19.18 9.16
N ARG A 128 7.32 -20.27 9.55
CA ARG A 128 7.64 -21.63 9.10
C ARG A 128 7.11 -21.98 7.71
N ARG A 129 6.11 -21.25 7.22
CA ARG A 129 5.48 -21.55 5.94
C ARG A 129 6.46 -21.29 4.78
N PRO A 130 6.62 -22.17 3.79
CA PRO A 130 7.41 -21.87 2.60
C PRO A 130 6.87 -20.63 1.89
N LEU A 131 7.76 -19.84 1.30
CA LEU A 131 7.38 -18.65 0.53
C LEU A 131 6.55 -19.07 -0.68
N ASP A 132 5.29 -18.61 -0.74
CA ASP A 132 4.34 -18.91 -1.81
C ASP A 132 3.62 -17.63 -2.25
N LEU A 133 4.27 -16.91 -3.16
CA LEU A 133 3.75 -15.67 -3.75
C LEU A 133 2.44 -15.90 -4.52
N ALA A 134 2.26 -17.05 -5.15
CA ALA A 134 1.07 -17.34 -5.93
C ALA A 134 -0.15 -17.49 -5.03
N ALA A 135 -0.01 -18.21 -3.90
CA ALA A 135 -1.06 -18.32 -2.90
C ALA A 135 -1.40 -16.95 -2.28
N LEU A 136 -0.38 -16.15 -1.93
CA LEU A 136 -0.59 -14.80 -1.39
C LEU A 136 -1.40 -13.93 -2.36
N VAL A 137 -0.99 -13.89 -3.64
CA VAL A 137 -1.62 -13.04 -4.66
C VAL A 137 -3.04 -13.51 -5.02
N ALA A 138 -3.32 -14.80 -4.92
CA ALA A 138 -4.65 -15.36 -5.19
C ALA A 138 -5.72 -14.88 -4.19
N GLU A 139 -5.32 -14.45 -2.99
CA GLU A 139 -6.22 -13.96 -1.94
C GLU A 139 -6.50 -12.45 -2.06
N VAL A 140 -5.86 -11.74 -3.00
CA VAL A 140 -5.97 -10.30 -3.17
C VAL A 140 -7.30 -9.93 -3.86
N PRO A 141 -8.19 -9.16 -3.20
CA PRO A 141 -9.54 -8.93 -3.71
C PRO A 141 -9.62 -7.87 -4.81
N ASN A 142 -8.69 -6.91 -4.86
CA ASN A 142 -8.69 -5.81 -5.82
C ASN A 142 -7.34 -5.05 -5.82
N GLU A 143 -7.23 -4.07 -6.73
CA GLU A 143 -6.02 -3.27 -6.96
C GLU A 143 -5.65 -2.37 -5.77
N MET A 144 -6.62 -1.94 -4.94
CA MET A 144 -6.33 -1.15 -3.74
C MET A 144 -5.58 -1.99 -2.70
N VAL A 145 -6.08 -3.19 -2.44
CA VAL A 145 -5.40 -4.13 -1.54
C VAL A 145 -4.07 -4.61 -2.15
N ALA A 146 -3.99 -4.76 -3.47
CA ALA A 146 -2.73 -5.07 -4.15
C ALA A 146 -1.66 -4.00 -3.91
N ALA A 147 -2.00 -2.72 -4.09
CA ALA A 147 -1.08 -1.61 -3.83
C ALA A 147 -0.63 -1.58 -2.37
N GLU A 148 -1.54 -1.89 -1.45
CA GLU A 148 -1.23 -1.98 -0.03
C GLU A 148 -0.29 -3.12 0.33
N ILE A 149 -0.51 -4.32 -0.21
CA ILE A 149 0.37 -5.48 -0.01
C ILE A 149 1.79 -5.19 -0.50
N TYR A 150 1.89 -4.54 -1.66
CA TYR A 150 3.19 -4.13 -2.19
C TYR A 150 3.86 -3.09 -1.28
N ALA A 151 3.11 -2.07 -0.85
CA ALA A 151 3.62 -1.05 0.06
C ALA A 151 4.10 -1.64 1.40
N ALA A 152 3.33 -2.56 1.97
CA ALA A 152 3.68 -3.24 3.22
C ALA A 152 4.95 -4.09 3.04
N SER A 153 5.05 -4.84 1.94
CA SER A 153 6.24 -5.60 1.60
C SER A 153 7.47 -4.70 1.43
N LEU A 154 7.30 -3.56 0.77
CA LEU A 154 8.36 -2.57 0.55
C LEU A 154 8.86 -1.94 1.84
N LEU A 155 8.00 -1.75 2.84
CA LEU A 155 8.38 -1.24 4.17
C LEU A 155 9.05 -2.31 5.04
N ALA A 156 8.70 -3.59 4.85
CA ALA A 156 9.22 -4.70 5.63
C ALA A 156 10.58 -5.20 5.13
N ILE A 157 10.84 -5.10 3.83
CA ILE A 157 12.03 -5.65 3.19
C ILE A 157 13.24 -4.71 3.32
N GLN A 158 14.41 -5.25 3.58
CA GLN A 158 15.68 -4.56 3.33
C GLN A 158 16.03 -4.80 1.85
N LEU A 159 16.49 -3.79 1.11
CA LEU A 159 16.82 -4.00 -0.31
C LEU A 159 18.34 -3.98 -0.49
N ASP A 160 19.02 -5.03 -0.04
CA ASP A 160 20.48 -5.16 -0.10
C ASP A 160 20.96 -6.39 -0.89
N THR A 161 20.08 -7.36 -1.13
CA THR A 161 20.37 -8.57 -1.90
C THR A 161 19.65 -8.64 -3.25
N PRO A 162 20.22 -9.37 -4.23
CA PRO A 162 19.52 -9.67 -5.49
C PRO A 162 18.22 -10.49 -5.31
N ALA A 163 18.13 -11.28 -4.22
CA ALA A 163 16.97 -12.10 -3.92
C ALA A 163 15.75 -11.24 -3.53
N GLU A 164 15.96 -10.24 -2.67
CA GLU A 164 14.92 -9.27 -2.28
C GLU A 164 14.44 -8.43 -3.47
N ALA A 165 15.36 -7.97 -4.30
CA ALA A 165 15.01 -7.26 -5.53
C ALA A 165 14.26 -8.16 -6.52
N ALA A 166 14.56 -9.46 -6.56
CA ALA A 166 13.80 -10.41 -7.37
C ALA A 166 12.40 -10.66 -6.79
N TYR A 167 12.27 -10.79 -5.47
CA TYR A 167 10.99 -10.93 -4.78
C TYR A 167 10.05 -9.76 -5.08
N LEU A 168 10.50 -8.51 -4.88
CA LEU A 168 9.65 -7.34 -5.13
C LEU A 168 9.23 -7.23 -6.59
N ARG A 169 10.13 -7.52 -7.54
CA ARG A 169 9.78 -7.54 -8.97
C ARG A 169 8.73 -8.60 -9.29
N GLN A 170 8.86 -9.80 -8.72
CA GLN A 170 7.87 -10.87 -8.89
C GLN A 170 6.52 -10.49 -8.27
N LEU A 171 6.54 -9.92 -7.07
CA LEU A 171 5.34 -9.45 -6.37
C LEU A 171 4.62 -8.36 -7.18
N ALA A 172 5.34 -7.33 -7.66
CA ALA A 172 4.78 -6.28 -8.49
C ALA A 172 4.10 -6.82 -9.76
N GLN A 173 4.76 -7.77 -10.45
CA GLN A 173 4.20 -8.40 -11.64
C GLN A 173 2.97 -9.24 -11.34
N ALA A 174 3.01 -10.03 -10.26
CA ALA A 174 1.90 -10.90 -9.87
C ALA A 174 0.66 -10.09 -9.45
N LEU A 175 0.87 -8.98 -8.74
CA LEU A 175 -0.17 -8.02 -8.35
C LEU A 175 -0.67 -7.15 -9.51
N ARG A 176 -0.02 -7.21 -10.67
CA ARG A 176 -0.34 -6.43 -11.88
C ARG A 176 -0.36 -4.92 -11.63
N LEU A 177 0.51 -4.44 -10.76
CA LEU A 177 0.65 -3.01 -10.50
C LEU A 177 1.35 -2.32 -11.67
N ASP A 178 0.82 -1.18 -12.09
CA ASP A 178 1.41 -0.40 -13.16
C ASP A 178 2.63 0.39 -12.67
N GLY A 179 3.45 0.83 -13.62
CA GLY A 179 4.69 1.55 -13.33
C GLY A 179 4.49 2.87 -12.55
N ALA A 180 3.36 3.56 -12.70
CA ALA A 180 3.11 4.81 -11.98
C ALA A 180 2.79 4.54 -10.50
N THR A 181 1.97 3.52 -10.20
CA THR A 181 1.72 3.08 -8.82
C THR A 181 3.02 2.67 -8.14
N LEU A 182 3.82 1.82 -8.79
CA LEU A 182 5.11 1.37 -8.27
C LEU A 182 6.06 2.54 -8.02
N SER A 183 6.23 3.44 -9.00
CA SER A 183 7.08 4.61 -8.86
C SER A 183 6.66 5.49 -7.67
N ARG A 184 5.35 5.71 -7.51
CA ARG A 184 4.81 6.51 -6.42
C ARG A 184 4.97 5.83 -5.06
N LEU A 185 4.78 4.52 -4.98
CA LEU A 185 5.01 3.76 -3.76
C LEU A 185 6.48 3.85 -3.32
N HIS A 186 7.43 3.66 -4.24
CA HIS A 186 8.86 3.83 -3.96
C HIS A 186 9.21 5.28 -3.55
N GLU A 187 8.63 6.28 -4.21
CA GLU A 187 8.83 7.68 -3.84
C GLU A 187 8.36 7.97 -2.40
N ILE A 188 7.15 7.53 -2.03
CA ILE A 188 6.57 7.82 -0.72
C ILE A 188 7.26 7.04 0.40
N THR A 189 7.70 5.80 0.15
CA THR A 189 8.45 5.01 1.14
C THR A 189 9.91 5.41 1.24
N GLY A 190 10.44 6.15 0.25
CA GLY A 190 11.86 6.46 0.14
C GLY A 190 12.71 5.24 -0.27
N ALA A 191 12.08 4.14 -0.69
CA ALA A 191 12.78 2.95 -1.15
C ALA A 191 13.40 3.19 -2.54
N THR A 192 14.62 2.69 -2.74
CA THR A 192 15.29 2.77 -4.05
C THR A 192 14.45 2.07 -5.11
N ALA A 193 14.28 2.68 -6.28
CA ALA A 193 13.59 2.05 -7.39
C ALA A 193 14.35 0.79 -7.86
N ILE A 194 13.62 -0.30 -8.10
CA ILE A 194 14.13 -1.61 -8.56
C ILE A 194 13.92 -1.84 -10.05
#